data_AF-A0A8X6YHQ5-F1
#
_entry.id   AF-A0A8X6YHQ5-F1
#
_cell.length_a   1.000
_cell.length_b   1.000
_cell.length_c   1.000
_cell.angle_alpha   90.00
_cell.angle_beta   90.00
_cell.angle_gamma   90.00
#
_symmetry.space_group_name_H-M   'P 1'
#
loop_
_entity.id
_entity.type
_entity.pdbx_description
1 polymer ?
#
loop_
_entity_poly.entity_id
_entity_poly.type
_entity_poly.pdbx_seq_one_letter_code
_entity_poly.pdbx_strand_id
1 'polypeptide(L)'
;MGYTIKLAIFIIARESLVLAIWHSAHFQRKKIMDLIQSMLRVSHILPKTKSNKMDVLFYACLISIYLYPVFVASMMVGLLSNYEAKQYEYIAMFGVVAETAPHASALVIHLMYNFYLLTLPLLVSFLYVFICFHLSRMIAHMNSVLQKCGSLEKASHVFQESMKLFFVIEKLENAMSICVFFVVALNLALSFTSFAYSLGYYDMSTSASSGVLSWFLSNQISFIFIVWTASSVVNESKKLKITFQLVLINLELSDQISILFLQKVNMFDSISLTGWKMFEFSKGLILSATGVILTYGLLVLQTDNYISRRTPRINKG
;
A
#
# COMPACT_ATOMS: atom_id res chain seq x y z
N MET A 1 6.69 13.38 -31.52
CA MET A 1 5.22 13.33 -31.35
C MET A 1 4.75 12.07 -30.60
N GLY A 2 5.22 10.86 -30.94
CA GLY A 2 4.79 9.63 -30.25
C GLY A 2 5.09 9.56 -28.75
N TYR A 3 6.24 10.05 -28.29
CA TYR A 3 6.61 10.05 -26.86
C TYR A 3 5.70 10.92 -26.00
N THR A 4 5.27 12.07 -26.51
CA THR A 4 4.37 13.00 -25.80
C THR A 4 3.01 12.36 -25.53
N ILE A 5 2.48 11.59 -26.48
CA ILE A 5 1.19 10.89 -26.32
C ILE A 5 1.30 9.78 -25.28
N LYS A 6 2.37 8.96 -25.32
CA LYS A 6 2.60 7.88 -24.34
C LYS A 6 2.70 8.44 -22.91
N LEU A 7 3.44 9.53 -22.73
CA LEU A 7 3.58 10.18 -21.42
C LEU A 7 2.26 10.78 -20.93
N ALA A 8 1.47 11.39 -21.82
CA ALA A 8 0.16 11.94 -21.48
C ALA A 8 -0.83 10.85 -21.03
N ILE A 9 -0.88 9.71 -21.74
CA ILE A 9 -1.71 8.56 -21.35
C ILE A 9 -1.31 8.06 -19.95
N PHE A 10 0.00 7.97 -19.69
CA PHE A 10 0.51 7.55 -18.39
C PHE A 10 0.11 8.51 -17.27
N ILE A 11 0.27 9.83 -17.49
CA ILE A 11 -0.14 10.86 -16.55
C ILE A 11 -1.64 10.74 -16.27
N ILE A 12 -2.48 10.66 -17.30
CA ILE A 12 -3.93 10.52 -17.16
C ILE A 12 -4.29 9.26 -16.36
N ALA A 13 -3.64 8.13 -16.64
CA ALA A 13 -3.88 6.89 -15.91
C ALA A 13 -3.50 7.01 -14.43
N ARG A 14 -2.35 7.62 -14.12
CA ARG A 14 -1.91 7.89 -12.73
C ARG A 14 -2.90 8.81 -12.00
N GLU A 15 -3.28 9.93 -12.61
CA GLU A 15 -4.26 10.85 -12.01
C GLU A 15 -5.60 10.17 -11.77
N SER A 16 -6.05 9.34 -12.71
CA SER A 16 -7.29 8.56 -12.59
C SER A 16 -7.24 7.58 -11.43
N LEU A 17 -6.09 6.95 -11.17
CA LEU A 17 -5.90 6.07 -10.01
C LEU A 17 -5.97 6.84 -8.70
N VAL A 18 -5.37 8.03 -8.61
CA VAL A 18 -5.42 8.86 -7.40
C VAL A 18 -6.85 9.32 -7.12
N LEU A 19 -7.57 9.75 -8.16
CA LEU A 19 -9.00 10.06 -8.07
C LEU A 19 -9.83 8.84 -7.65
N ALA A 20 -9.53 7.65 -8.17
CA ALA A 20 -10.19 6.42 -7.78
C ALA A 20 -9.94 6.06 -6.31
N ILE A 21 -8.71 6.26 -5.80
CA ILE A 21 -8.38 6.11 -4.37
C ILE A 21 -9.20 7.08 -3.54
N TRP A 22 -9.27 8.35 -3.93
CA TRP A 22 -10.04 9.37 -3.22
C TRP A 22 -11.52 9.05 -3.18
N HIS A 23 -12.12 8.75 -4.33
CA HIS A 23 -13.53 8.41 -4.43
C HIS A 23 -13.84 7.13 -3.64
N SER A 24 -12.99 6.12 -3.72
CA SER A 24 -13.13 4.87 -2.97
C SER A 24 -13.03 5.12 -1.46
N ALA A 25 -12.03 5.85 -0.99
CA ALA A 25 -11.87 6.17 0.42
C ALA A 25 -13.06 7.00 0.95
N HIS A 26 -13.54 7.97 0.16
CA HIS A 26 -14.72 8.76 0.50
C HIS A 26 -15.98 7.88 0.60
N PHE A 27 -16.21 7.00 -0.36
CA PHE A 27 -17.38 6.10 -0.36
C PHE A 27 -17.34 5.11 0.82
N GLN A 28 -16.16 4.60 1.17
CA GLN A 28 -15.98 3.63 2.26
C GLN A 28 -15.85 4.28 3.65
N ARG A 29 -15.89 5.62 3.77
CA ARG A 29 -15.62 6.35 5.04
C ARG A 29 -16.42 5.82 6.23
N LYS A 30 -17.71 5.51 6.05
CA LYS A 30 -18.58 5.00 7.13
C LYS A 30 -18.11 3.63 7.61
N LYS A 31 -17.82 2.73 6.66
CA LYS A 31 -17.30 1.39 6.97
C LYS A 31 -15.92 1.43 7.61
N ILE A 32 -15.06 2.36 7.19
CA ILE A 32 -13.74 2.58 7.81
C ILE A 32 -13.92 3.04 9.26
N MET A 33 -14.84 3.98 9.53
CA MET A 33 -15.15 4.40 10.90
C MET A 33 -15.70 3.25 11.74
N ASP A 34 -16.63 2.45 11.20
CA ASP A 34 -17.19 1.28 11.86
C ASP A 34 -16.12 0.21 12.15
N LEU A 35 -15.16 0.05 11.24
CA LEU A 35 -14.00 -0.82 11.40
C LEU A 35 -13.11 -0.34 12.55
N ILE A 36 -12.75 0.94 12.58
CA ILE A 36 -11.92 1.52 13.66
C ILE A 36 -12.62 1.36 15.01
N GLN A 37 -13.93 1.64 15.09
CA GLN A 37 -14.69 1.41 16.32
C GLN A 37 -14.72 -0.06 16.73
N SER A 38 -14.89 -0.97 15.77
CA SER A 38 -14.86 -2.42 16.04
C SER A 38 -13.48 -2.85 16.55
N MET A 39 -12.40 -2.35 15.93
CA MET A 39 -11.03 -2.55 16.39
C MET A 39 -10.82 -2.04 17.82
N LEU A 40 -11.29 -0.84 18.15
CA LEU A 40 -11.17 -0.28 19.50
C LEU A 40 -11.89 -1.13 20.54
N ARG A 41 -13.10 -1.62 20.26
CA ARG A 41 -13.83 -2.52 21.17
C ARG A 41 -13.06 -3.81 21.45
N VAL A 42 -12.44 -4.39 20.42
CA VAL A 42 -11.69 -5.65 20.55
C VAL A 42 -10.29 -5.40 21.13
N SER A 43 -9.74 -4.18 21.01
CA SER A 43 -8.41 -3.82 21.52
C SER A 43 -8.26 -3.96 23.04
N HIS A 44 -9.36 -3.87 23.80
CA HIS A 44 -9.38 -4.09 25.25
C HIS A 44 -8.91 -5.50 25.66
N ILE A 45 -8.88 -6.45 24.74
CA ILE A 45 -8.43 -7.82 24.98
C ILE A 45 -6.90 -7.91 25.10
N LEU A 46 -6.14 -6.95 24.55
CA LEU A 46 -4.69 -6.93 24.68
C LEU A 46 -4.26 -6.43 26.07
N PRO A 47 -3.23 -7.04 26.71
CA PRO A 47 -2.65 -6.50 27.92
C PRO A 47 -2.12 -5.08 27.69
N LYS A 48 -2.55 -4.12 28.53
CA LYS A 48 -2.30 -2.67 28.43
C LYS A 48 -0.81 -2.26 28.35
N THR A 49 0.13 -3.17 28.58
CA THR A 49 1.54 -2.87 28.86
C THR A 49 2.39 -2.43 27.66
N LYS A 50 1.87 -2.42 26.42
CA LYS A 50 2.65 -2.04 25.22
C LYS A 50 2.02 -0.96 24.30
N SER A 51 0.97 -0.25 24.73
CA SER A 51 0.27 0.73 23.87
C SER A 51 1.10 2.00 23.60
N ASN A 52 1.62 2.66 24.65
CA ASN A 52 2.16 4.02 24.52
C ASN A 52 3.28 4.19 23.49
N LYS A 53 4.18 3.20 23.32
CA LYS A 53 5.26 3.30 22.32
C LYS A 53 4.74 3.20 20.88
N MET A 54 3.69 2.39 20.66
CA MET A 54 3.06 2.25 19.35
C MET A 54 2.29 3.50 18.96
N ASP A 55 1.64 4.14 19.93
CA ASP A 55 0.89 5.37 19.71
C ASP A 55 1.83 6.51 19.30
N VAL A 56 2.97 6.65 19.99
CA VAL A 56 4.02 7.63 19.60
C VAL A 56 4.56 7.35 18.20
N LEU A 57 4.86 6.09 17.87
CA LEU A 57 5.31 5.71 16.54
C LEU A 57 4.25 6.03 15.47
N PHE A 58 2.98 5.79 15.78
CA PHE A 58 1.86 6.09 14.88
C PHE A 58 1.78 7.59 14.57
N TYR A 59 1.82 8.45 15.58
CA TYR A 59 1.80 9.90 15.38
C TYR A 59 3.05 10.40 14.66
N ALA A 60 4.22 9.84 14.96
CA ALA A 60 5.46 10.19 14.25
C ALA A 60 5.37 9.84 12.75
N CYS A 61 4.87 8.64 12.41
CA CYS A 61 4.64 8.24 11.03
C CYS A 61 3.60 9.13 10.34
N LEU A 62 2.52 9.49 11.02
CA LEU A 62 1.48 10.37 10.48
C LEU A 62 2.06 11.76 10.15
N ILE A 63 2.83 12.36 11.06
CA ILE A 63 3.52 13.64 10.81
C ILE A 63 4.49 13.50 9.63
N SER A 64 5.22 12.39 9.56
CA SER A 64 6.17 12.12 8.48
C SER A 64 5.47 12.07 7.11
N ILE A 65 4.25 11.53 7.01
CA ILE A 65 3.46 11.51 5.77
C ILE A 65 3.13 12.93 5.30
N TYR A 66 2.81 13.86 6.21
CA TYR A 66 2.51 15.26 5.84
C TYR A 66 3.76 16.09 5.53
N LEU A 67 4.89 15.81 6.18
CA LEU A 67 6.17 16.46 5.89
C LEU A 67 6.80 15.96 4.59
N TYR A 68 6.49 14.73 4.17
CA TYR A 68 7.11 14.10 3.02
C TYR A 68 6.87 14.86 1.69
N PRO A 69 5.64 15.29 1.32
CA PRO A 69 5.41 16.12 0.14
C PRO A 69 6.21 17.43 0.15
N VAL A 70 6.37 18.05 1.32
CA VAL A 70 7.16 19.30 1.48
C VAL A 70 8.63 19.01 1.17
N PHE A 71 9.17 17.93 1.72
CA PHE A 71 10.54 17.50 1.47
C PHE A 71 10.79 17.20 -0.01
N VAL A 72 9.91 16.42 -0.66
CA VAL A 72 10.02 16.09 -2.09
C VAL A 72 9.93 17.34 -2.96
N ALA A 73 8.96 18.23 -2.69
CA ALA A 73 8.83 19.49 -3.42
C ALA A 73 10.09 20.37 -3.28
N SER A 74 10.64 20.46 -2.06
CA SER A 74 11.86 21.22 -1.78
C SER A 74 13.07 20.67 -2.52
N MET A 75 13.23 19.34 -2.56
CA MET A 75 14.29 18.69 -3.33
C MET A 75 14.16 18.93 -4.83
N MET A 76 12.96 18.79 -5.39
CA MET A 76 12.73 19.01 -6.81
C MET A 76 13.04 20.45 -7.21
N VAL A 77 12.61 21.43 -6.42
CA VAL A 77 12.85 22.86 -6.70
C VAL A 77 14.31 23.25 -6.48
N GLY A 78 14.96 22.72 -5.45
CA GLY A 78 16.37 23.01 -5.17
C GLY A 78 17.32 22.56 -6.29
N LEU A 79 16.86 21.66 -7.16
CA LEU A 79 17.60 21.17 -8.33
C LEU A 79 17.21 21.87 -9.65
N LEU A 80 16.21 22.75 -9.65
CA LEU A 80 15.81 23.49 -10.84
C LEU A 80 16.72 24.69 -11.09
N SER A 81 17.22 24.82 -12.32
CA SER A 81 17.75 26.09 -12.80
C SER A 81 16.65 27.15 -12.93
N ASN A 82 17.01 28.44 -12.91
CA ASN A 82 16.06 29.54 -13.14
C ASN A 82 15.27 29.39 -14.45
N TYR A 83 15.93 28.90 -15.51
CA TYR A 83 15.29 28.67 -16.80
C TYR A 83 14.26 27.54 -16.73
N GLU A 84 14.62 26.40 -16.13
CA GLU A 84 13.71 25.26 -15.97
C GLU A 84 12.53 25.59 -15.05
N ALA A 85 12.75 26.37 -13.99
CA ALA A 85 11.68 26.83 -13.11
C ALA A 85 10.65 27.68 -13.88
N LYS A 86 11.09 28.65 -14.68
CA LYS A 86 10.22 29.46 -15.55
C LYS A 86 9.49 28.61 -16.60
N GLN A 87 10.19 27.65 -17.21
CA GLN A 87 9.59 26.76 -18.19
C GLN A 87 8.52 25.85 -17.56
N TYR A 88 8.80 25.32 -16.37
CA TYR A 88 7.84 24.51 -15.62
C TYR A 88 6.59 25.33 -15.24
N GLU A 89 6.80 26.55 -14.73
CA GLU A 89 5.71 27.47 -14.41
C GLU A 89 4.87 27.81 -15.65
N TYR A 90 5.51 28.14 -16.78
CA TYR A 90 4.83 28.40 -18.04
C TYR A 90 3.92 27.24 -18.46
N ILE A 91 4.41 26.00 -18.33
CA ILE A 91 3.62 24.80 -18.69
C ILE A 91 2.49 24.57 -17.69
N ALA A 92 2.77 24.67 -16.38
CA ALA A 92 1.82 24.35 -15.33
C ALA A 92 0.73 25.41 -15.13
N MET A 93 1.04 26.69 -15.40
CA MET A 93 0.12 27.82 -15.28
C MET A 93 -0.41 28.32 -16.63
N PHE A 94 -0.40 27.48 -17.68
CA PHE A 94 -0.97 27.78 -19.00
C PHE A 94 -0.46 29.10 -19.62
N GLY A 95 0.85 29.33 -19.52
CA GLY A 95 1.55 30.45 -20.14
C GLY A 95 1.85 31.64 -19.21
N VAL A 96 1.38 31.60 -17.96
CA VAL A 96 1.70 32.63 -16.96
C VAL A 96 3.03 32.31 -16.27
N VAL A 97 3.92 33.30 -16.15
CA VAL A 97 5.22 33.16 -15.49
C VAL A 97 5.45 34.33 -14.54
N ALA A 98 5.79 34.05 -13.28
CA ALA A 98 6.18 35.07 -12.32
C ALA A 98 7.63 35.52 -12.61
N GLU A 99 7.79 36.77 -13.03
CA GLU A 99 9.12 37.29 -13.38
C GLU A 99 10.06 37.41 -12.16
N THR A 100 9.49 37.64 -10.97
CA THR A 100 10.25 38.02 -9.76
C THR A 100 10.69 36.84 -8.89
N ALA A 101 10.00 35.69 -8.93
CA ALA A 101 10.29 34.55 -8.05
C ALA A 101 9.84 33.18 -8.60
N PRO A 102 10.37 32.71 -9.75
CA PRO A 102 9.94 31.47 -10.40
C PRO A 102 10.17 30.21 -9.55
N HIS A 103 11.17 30.20 -8.66
CA HIS A 103 11.38 29.08 -7.73
C HIS A 103 10.30 28.99 -6.66
N ALA A 104 9.81 30.13 -6.17
CA ALA A 104 8.76 30.14 -5.15
C ALA A 104 7.42 29.66 -5.73
N SER A 105 7.08 30.09 -6.95
CA SER A 105 5.88 29.60 -7.64
C SER A 105 6.01 28.10 -7.98
N ALA A 106 7.14 27.66 -8.51
CA ALA A 106 7.40 26.24 -8.75
C ALA A 106 7.28 25.38 -7.48
N LEU A 107 7.74 25.89 -6.32
CA LEU A 107 7.59 25.23 -5.02
C LEU A 107 6.14 25.06 -4.61
N VAL A 108 5.31 26.10 -4.76
CA VAL A 108 3.89 26.02 -4.44
C VAL A 108 3.18 25.00 -5.34
N ILE A 109 3.46 25.02 -6.65
CA ILE A 109 2.90 24.06 -7.61
C ILE A 109 3.30 22.63 -7.23
N HIS A 110 4.59 22.37 -7.03
CA HIS A 110 5.09 21.05 -6.64
C HIS A 110 4.54 20.60 -5.29
N LEU A 111 4.36 21.51 -4.35
CA LEU A 111 3.79 21.20 -3.04
C LEU A 111 2.32 20.75 -3.18
N MET A 112 1.48 21.54 -3.86
CA MET A 112 0.07 21.19 -4.07
C MET A 112 -0.07 19.86 -4.80
N TYR A 113 0.73 19.68 -5.85
CA TYR A 113 0.72 18.47 -6.66
C TYR A 113 1.21 17.24 -5.88
N ASN A 114 2.34 17.32 -5.18
CA ASN A 114 2.84 16.21 -4.35
C ASN A 114 1.90 15.91 -3.17
N PHE A 115 1.24 16.92 -2.60
CA PHE A 115 0.28 16.71 -1.54
C PHE A 115 -0.92 15.90 -2.03
N TYR A 116 -1.46 16.25 -3.20
CA TYR A 116 -2.53 15.52 -3.85
C TYR A 116 -2.09 14.08 -4.21
N LEU A 117 -0.92 13.94 -4.83
CA LEU A 117 -0.44 12.66 -5.38
C LEU A 117 -0.01 11.67 -4.29
N LEU A 118 0.68 12.12 -3.24
CA LEU A 118 1.36 11.24 -2.29
C LEU A 118 0.60 11.07 -0.98
N THR A 119 0.01 12.14 -0.45
CA THR A 119 -0.54 12.13 0.92
C THR A 119 -1.66 11.12 1.06
N LEU A 120 -2.63 11.14 0.14
CA LEU A 120 -3.80 10.28 0.24
C LEU A 120 -3.44 8.78 0.08
N PRO A 121 -2.71 8.34 -0.95
CA PRO A 121 -2.29 6.93 -1.04
C PRO A 121 -1.49 6.49 0.19
N LEU A 122 -0.55 7.32 0.66
CA LEU A 122 0.24 7.00 1.86
C LEU A 122 -0.61 6.90 3.12
N LEU A 123 -1.61 7.76 3.30
CA LEU A 123 -2.55 7.67 4.44
C LEU A 123 -3.39 6.39 4.38
N VAL A 124 -3.90 6.01 3.22
CA VAL A 124 -4.66 4.76 3.03
C VAL A 124 -3.77 3.55 3.31
N SER A 125 -2.56 3.52 2.76
CA SER A 125 -1.55 2.50 3.02
C SER A 125 -1.23 2.38 4.51
N PHE A 126 -0.95 3.51 5.14
CA PHE A 126 -0.57 3.57 6.54
C PHE A 126 -1.68 3.07 7.46
N LEU A 127 -2.92 3.52 7.23
CA LEU A 127 -4.08 3.04 7.98
C LEU A 127 -4.26 1.53 7.83
N TYR A 128 -4.15 1.01 6.61
CA TYR A 128 -4.28 -0.43 6.34
C TYR A 128 -3.17 -1.23 7.03
N VAL A 129 -1.91 -0.81 6.87
CA VAL A 129 -0.73 -1.43 7.51
C VAL A 129 -0.87 -1.42 9.02
N PHE A 130 -1.32 -0.31 9.60
CA PHE A 130 -1.53 -0.18 11.04
C PHE A 130 -2.59 -1.18 11.54
N ILE A 131 -3.76 -1.25 10.89
CA ILE A 131 -4.82 -2.18 11.28
C ILE A 131 -4.36 -3.63 11.14
N CYS A 132 -3.74 -4.00 10.01
CA CYS A 132 -3.18 -5.34 9.79
C CYS A 132 -2.13 -5.70 10.83
N PHE A 133 -1.23 -4.78 11.18
CA PHE A 133 -0.22 -5.00 12.20
C PHE A 133 -0.84 -5.26 13.58
N HIS A 134 -1.84 -4.47 13.97
CA HIS A 134 -2.55 -4.66 15.22
C HIS A 134 -3.31 -6.00 15.25
N LEU A 135 -4.04 -6.34 14.20
CA LEU A 135 -4.74 -7.62 14.08
C LEU A 135 -3.79 -8.81 14.18
N SER A 136 -2.67 -8.77 13.44
CA SER A 136 -1.64 -9.82 13.49
C SER A 136 -1.13 -10.03 14.92
N ARG A 137 -0.87 -8.95 15.65
CA ARG A 137 -0.46 -9.03 17.07
C ARG A 137 -1.53 -9.59 17.99
N MET A 138 -2.79 -9.26 17.77
CA MET A 138 -3.91 -9.79 18.56
C MET A 138 -4.08 -11.29 18.34
N ILE A 139 -4.00 -11.74 17.09
CA ILE A 139 -4.09 -13.16 16.72
C ILE A 139 -2.90 -13.93 17.30
N ALA A 140 -1.67 -13.40 17.19
CA ALA A 140 -0.50 -14.00 17.80
C ALA A 140 -0.62 -14.10 19.33
N HIS A 141 -1.22 -13.10 19.98
CA HIS A 141 -1.51 -13.16 21.40
C HIS A 141 -2.53 -14.26 21.74
N MET A 142 -3.65 -14.34 21.01
CA MET A 142 -4.63 -15.42 21.16
C MET A 142 -3.98 -16.80 21.00
N ASN A 143 -3.11 -16.94 20.01
CA ASN A 143 -2.37 -18.16 19.77
C ASN A 143 -1.50 -18.55 20.98
N SER A 144 -0.79 -17.57 21.57
CA SER A 144 0.04 -17.80 22.76
C SER A 144 -0.77 -18.16 24.02
N VAL A 145 -1.99 -17.62 24.16
CA VAL A 145 -2.91 -17.95 25.26
C VAL A 145 -3.47 -19.34 25.06
N LEU A 146 -3.87 -19.67 23.83
CA LEU A 146 -4.42 -20.97 23.46
C LEU A 146 -3.43 -22.12 23.71
N GLN A 147 -2.15 -21.94 23.37
CA GLN A 147 -1.10 -22.93 23.64
C GLN A 147 -0.93 -23.27 25.13
N LYS A 148 -1.34 -22.36 26.02
CA LYS A 148 -1.27 -22.54 27.48
C LYS A 148 -2.59 -23.03 28.07
N CYS A 149 -3.62 -23.24 27.25
CA CYS A 149 -4.91 -23.72 27.72
C CYS A 149 -4.83 -25.22 28.03
N GLY A 150 -5.04 -25.58 29.30
CA GLY A 150 -5.19 -26.98 29.74
C GLY A 150 -6.63 -27.43 29.95
N SER A 151 -7.62 -26.64 29.51
CA SER A 151 -9.04 -26.92 29.75
C SER A 151 -9.91 -26.46 28.58
N LEU A 152 -10.95 -27.24 28.27
CA LEU A 152 -11.92 -26.93 27.22
C LEU A 152 -12.61 -25.57 27.40
N GLU A 153 -12.97 -25.21 28.63
CA GLU A 153 -13.68 -23.95 28.92
C GLU A 153 -12.84 -22.73 28.50
N LYS A 154 -11.55 -22.72 28.86
CA LYS A 154 -10.61 -21.68 28.44
C LYS A 154 -10.42 -21.67 26.92
N ALA A 155 -10.29 -22.82 26.28
CA ALA A 155 -10.19 -22.91 24.83
C ALA A 155 -11.44 -22.37 24.12
N SER A 156 -12.64 -22.67 24.66
CA SER A 156 -13.92 -22.15 24.20
C SER A 156 -14.01 -20.62 24.31
N HIS A 157 -13.57 -20.07 25.45
CA HIS A 157 -13.50 -18.63 25.63
C HIS A 157 -12.54 -17.96 24.61
N VAL A 158 -11.34 -18.51 24.44
CA VAL A 158 -10.37 -18.00 23.43
C VAL A 158 -10.93 -18.11 22.01
N PHE A 159 -11.68 -19.17 21.71
CA PHE A 159 -12.37 -19.33 20.43
C PHE A 159 -13.41 -18.23 20.20
N GLN A 160 -14.25 -17.91 21.19
CA GLN A 160 -15.23 -16.83 21.09
C GLN A 160 -14.58 -15.46 20.86
N GLU A 161 -13.49 -15.15 21.56
CA GLU A 161 -12.75 -13.91 21.34
C GLU A 161 -12.06 -13.89 19.97
N SER A 162 -11.54 -15.04 19.52
CA SER A 162 -10.96 -15.16 18.19
C SER A 162 -12.02 -14.92 17.10
N MET A 163 -13.23 -15.45 17.24
CA MET A 163 -14.35 -15.18 16.33
C MET A 163 -14.63 -13.68 16.18
N LYS A 164 -14.58 -12.91 17.27
CA LYS A 164 -14.74 -11.44 17.21
C LYS A 164 -13.64 -10.80 16.35
N LEU A 165 -12.39 -11.25 16.49
CA LEU A 165 -11.28 -10.78 15.64
C LEU A 165 -11.51 -11.11 14.16
N PHE A 166 -12.04 -12.29 13.86
CA PHE A 166 -12.33 -12.68 12.49
C PHE A 166 -13.40 -11.82 11.82
N PHE A 167 -14.46 -11.47 12.55
CA PHE A 167 -15.43 -10.47 12.06
C PHE A 167 -14.79 -9.10 11.80
N VAL A 168 -13.78 -8.71 12.58
CA VAL A 168 -13.04 -7.46 12.32
C VAL A 168 -12.19 -7.58 11.07
N ILE A 169 -11.55 -8.71 10.82
CA ILE A 169 -10.78 -8.96 9.58
C ILE A 169 -11.72 -8.93 8.36
N GLU A 170 -12.90 -9.53 8.46
CA GLU A 170 -13.91 -9.46 7.38
C GLU A 170 -14.38 -8.02 7.13
N LYS A 171 -14.61 -7.23 8.19
CA LYS A 171 -14.92 -5.81 8.06
C LYS A 171 -13.78 -5.02 7.43
N LEU A 172 -12.53 -5.35 7.76
CA LEU A 172 -11.35 -4.75 7.15
C LEU A 172 -11.33 -5.00 5.64
N GLU A 173 -11.50 -6.25 5.23
CA GLU A 173 -11.58 -6.63 3.82
C GLU A 173 -12.72 -5.85 3.12
N ASN A 174 -13.93 -5.87 3.68
CA ASN A 174 -15.08 -5.19 3.09
C ASN A 174 -14.94 -3.65 3.01
N ALA A 175 -14.17 -3.03 3.91
CA ALA A 175 -13.98 -1.58 3.95
C ALA A 175 -12.80 -1.11 3.08
N MET A 176 -11.69 -1.84 3.08
CA MET A 176 -10.41 -1.35 2.56
C MET A 176 -9.94 -2.05 1.27
N SER A 177 -10.47 -3.23 0.93
CA SER A 177 -10.00 -4.06 -0.19
C SER A 177 -9.90 -3.30 -1.52
N ILE A 178 -10.92 -2.50 -1.86
CA ILE A 178 -10.92 -1.67 -3.08
C ILE A 178 -9.95 -0.47 -3.00
N CYS A 179 -9.83 0.17 -1.84
CA CYS A 179 -8.89 1.27 -1.65
C CYS A 179 -7.44 0.79 -1.81
N VAL A 180 -7.12 -0.35 -1.17
CA VAL A 180 -5.79 -0.96 -1.24
C VAL A 180 -5.49 -1.47 -2.64
N PHE A 181 -6.49 -1.99 -3.36
CA PHE A 181 -6.33 -2.35 -4.78
C PHE A 181 -5.81 -1.18 -5.61
N PHE A 182 -6.44 0.00 -5.54
CA PHE A 182 -6.00 1.16 -6.30
C PHE A 182 -4.65 1.70 -5.83
N VAL A 183 -4.37 1.66 -4.52
CA VAL A 183 -3.05 2.02 -3.98
C VAL A 183 -1.96 1.09 -4.53
N VAL A 184 -2.18 -0.22 -4.54
CA VAL A 184 -1.22 -1.18 -5.11
C VAL A 184 -1.06 -0.96 -6.61
N ALA A 185 -2.14 -0.74 -7.35
CA ALA A 185 -2.07 -0.41 -8.77
C ALA A 185 -1.26 0.86 -9.03
N LEU A 186 -1.46 1.91 -8.22
CA LEU A 186 -0.67 3.15 -8.29
C LEU A 186 0.80 2.89 -7.97
N ASN A 187 1.11 2.13 -6.92
CA ASN A 187 2.49 1.76 -6.56
C ASN A 187 3.18 1.04 -7.72
N LEU A 188 2.51 0.05 -8.34
CA LEU A 188 3.06 -0.68 -9.48
C LEU A 188 3.24 0.22 -10.72
N ALA A 189 2.26 1.08 -11.01
CA ALA A 189 2.35 2.04 -12.11
C ALA A 189 3.55 2.98 -11.95
N LEU A 190 3.71 3.59 -10.76
CA LEU A 190 4.84 4.47 -10.44
C LEU A 190 6.18 3.75 -10.47
N SER A 191 6.19 2.48 -10.07
CA SER A 191 7.39 1.65 -10.11
C SER A 191 7.83 1.34 -11.52
N PHE A 192 6.87 1.03 -12.39
CA PHE A 192 7.12 0.86 -13.81
C PHE A 192 7.62 2.16 -14.44
N THR A 193 7.05 3.33 -14.10
CA THR A 193 7.56 4.63 -14.58
C THR A 193 8.98 4.87 -14.14
N SER A 194 9.27 4.63 -12.86
CA SER A 194 10.59 4.88 -12.30
C SER A 194 11.63 3.97 -12.92
N PHE A 195 11.27 2.71 -13.17
CA PHE A 195 12.11 1.79 -13.91
C PHE A 195 12.34 2.27 -15.35
N ALA A 196 11.29 2.73 -16.04
CA ALA A 196 11.41 3.30 -17.38
C ALA A 196 12.33 4.54 -17.40
N TYR A 197 12.21 5.43 -16.41
CA TYR A 197 13.10 6.58 -16.29
C TYR A 197 14.56 6.16 -16.09
N SER A 198 14.82 5.18 -15.22
CA SER A 198 16.17 4.66 -14.97
C SER A 198 16.82 4.04 -16.22
N LEU A 199 16.02 3.55 -17.18
CA LEU A 199 16.51 3.02 -18.45
C LEU A 199 16.76 4.11 -19.52
N GLY A 200 16.46 5.38 -19.21
CA GLY A 200 16.72 6.49 -20.13
C GLY A 200 15.70 6.65 -21.25
N TYR A 201 14.47 6.13 -21.12
CA TYR A 201 13.43 6.34 -22.15
C TYR A 201 13.00 7.81 -22.30
N TYR A 202 13.29 8.64 -21.31
CA TYR A 202 12.91 10.05 -21.30
C TYR A 202 14.13 10.89 -20.94
N ASP A 203 14.49 11.83 -21.81
CA ASP A 203 15.47 12.88 -21.50
C ASP A 203 14.90 13.72 -20.35
N MET A 204 15.57 13.70 -19.21
CA MET A 204 15.07 14.29 -17.98
C MET A 204 16.06 15.27 -17.37
N SER A 205 15.54 16.38 -16.85
CA SER A 205 16.28 17.24 -15.95
C SER A 205 16.60 16.49 -14.64
N THR A 206 17.66 16.90 -13.97
CA THR A 206 18.07 16.38 -12.66
C THR A 206 16.98 16.53 -11.60
N SER A 207 16.16 17.59 -11.70
CA SER A 207 15.00 17.80 -10.83
C SER A 207 13.95 16.70 -11.01
N ALA A 208 13.56 16.39 -12.25
CA ALA A 208 12.54 15.39 -12.51
C ALA A 208 12.97 13.97 -12.10
N SER A 209 14.24 13.62 -12.31
CA SER A 209 14.76 12.30 -11.90
C SER A 209 14.77 12.13 -10.37
N SER A 210 15.10 13.17 -9.61
CA SER A 210 15.05 13.14 -8.14
C SER A 210 13.64 12.97 -7.58
N GLY A 211 12.63 13.62 -8.20
CA GLY A 211 11.23 13.46 -7.84
C GLY A 211 10.73 12.05 -8.10
N VAL A 212 11.02 11.51 -9.28
CA VAL A 212 10.69 10.13 -9.66
C VAL A 212 11.32 9.12 -8.71
N LEU A 213 12.60 9.27 -8.37
CA LEU A 213 13.29 8.37 -7.43
C LEU A 213 12.66 8.44 -6.03
N SER A 214 12.31 9.63 -5.56
CA SER A 214 11.64 9.81 -4.28
C SER A 214 10.28 9.10 -4.28
N TRP A 215 9.47 9.31 -5.32
CA TRP A 215 8.20 8.62 -5.48
C TRP A 215 8.39 7.10 -5.54
N PHE A 216 9.38 6.60 -6.27
CA PHE A 216 9.68 5.17 -6.32
C PHE A 216 9.90 4.57 -4.94
N LEU A 217 10.80 5.15 -4.15
CA LEU A 217 11.19 4.62 -2.86
C LEU A 217 10.01 4.60 -1.88
N SER A 218 9.25 5.70 -1.79
CA SER A 218 8.09 5.78 -0.89
C SER A 218 7.00 4.78 -1.25
N ASN A 219 6.66 4.67 -2.54
CA ASN A 219 5.62 3.75 -3.01
C ASN A 219 6.05 2.28 -2.90
N GLN A 220 7.33 1.97 -3.10
CA GLN A 220 7.87 0.62 -2.89
C GLN A 220 7.84 0.21 -1.43
N ILE A 221 8.28 1.08 -0.52
CA ILE A 221 8.20 0.86 0.91
C ILE A 221 6.73 0.62 1.31
N SER A 222 5.82 1.47 0.83
CA SER A 222 4.38 1.32 1.06
C SER A 222 3.85 -0.03 0.57
N PHE A 223 4.18 -0.43 -0.66
CA PHE A 223 3.75 -1.70 -1.24
C PHE A 223 4.24 -2.90 -0.42
N ILE A 224 5.53 -2.91 -0.07
CA ILE A 224 6.14 -3.98 0.73
C ILE A 224 5.43 -4.09 2.09
N PHE A 225 5.18 -2.97 2.78
CA PHE A 225 4.50 -3.00 4.07
C PHE A 225 3.05 -3.50 3.99
N ILE A 226 2.29 -3.08 2.97
CA ILE A 226 0.93 -3.56 2.73
C ILE A 226 0.93 -5.09 2.59
N VAL A 227 1.74 -5.61 1.66
CA VAL A 227 1.79 -7.04 1.37
C VAL A 227 2.30 -7.84 2.57
N TRP A 228 3.34 -7.34 3.24
CA TRP A 228 3.94 -8.01 4.39
C TRP A 228 2.99 -8.10 5.58
N THR A 229 2.34 -6.99 5.95
CA THR A 229 1.43 -6.97 7.10
C THR A 229 0.15 -7.74 6.84
N ALA A 230 -0.44 -7.63 5.65
CA ALA A 230 -1.60 -8.43 5.27
C ALA A 230 -1.27 -9.94 5.26
N SER A 231 -0.13 -10.33 4.67
CA SER A 231 0.32 -11.72 4.70
C SER A 231 0.60 -12.21 6.12
N SER A 232 1.08 -11.34 7.01
CA SER A 232 1.26 -11.68 8.43
C SER A 232 -0.08 -12.01 9.10
N VAL A 233 -1.14 -11.25 8.87
CA VAL A 233 -2.48 -11.54 9.44
C VAL A 233 -2.97 -12.91 8.99
N VAL A 234 -2.85 -13.23 7.70
CA VAL A 234 -3.25 -14.54 7.15
C VAL A 234 -2.43 -15.67 7.76
N ASN A 235 -1.10 -15.50 7.85
CA ASN A 235 -0.22 -16.52 8.42
C ASN A 235 -0.49 -16.77 9.91
N GLU A 236 -0.68 -15.71 10.70
CA GLU A 236 -1.04 -15.85 12.12
C GLU A 236 -2.42 -16.49 12.30
N SER A 237 -3.38 -16.17 11.42
CA SER A 237 -4.71 -16.83 11.42
C SER A 237 -4.60 -18.34 11.15
N LYS A 238 -3.78 -18.73 10.18
CA LYS A 238 -3.50 -20.15 9.89
C LYS A 238 -2.82 -20.86 11.06
N LYS A 239 -1.85 -20.22 11.72
CA LYS A 239 -1.21 -20.77 12.93
C LYS A 239 -2.20 -20.94 14.08
N LEU A 240 -3.07 -19.96 14.29
CA LEU A 240 -4.11 -20.03 15.31
C LEU A 240 -5.05 -21.21 15.05
N LYS A 241 -5.48 -21.41 13.79
CA LYS A 241 -6.27 -22.57 13.38
C LYS A 241 -5.60 -23.90 13.71
N ILE A 242 -4.34 -24.07 13.31
CA ILE A 242 -3.57 -25.30 13.57
C ILE A 242 -3.46 -25.54 15.08
N THR A 243 -3.22 -24.48 15.85
CA THR A 243 -3.12 -24.57 17.31
C THR A 243 -4.46 -24.97 17.94
N PHE A 244 -5.59 -24.47 17.46
CA PHE A 244 -6.91 -24.94 17.90
C PHE A 244 -7.08 -26.43 17.65
N GLN A 245 -6.73 -26.91 16.44
CA GLN A 245 -6.83 -28.32 16.11
C GLN A 245 -5.97 -29.19 17.04
N LEU A 246 -4.73 -28.78 17.30
CA LEU A 246 -3.82 -29.51 18.20
C LEU A 246 -4.33 -29.53 19.66
N VAL A 247 -4.79 -28.39 20.17
CA VAL A 247 -5.31 -28.30 21.54
C VAL A 247 -6.57 -29.16 21.71
N LEU A 248 -7.46 -29.19 20.72
CA LEU A 248 -8.67 -30.03 20.78
C LEU A 248 -8.33 -31.52 20.79
N ILE A 249 -7.36 -31.96 19.98
CA ILE A 249 -6.89 -33.36 19.97
C ILE A 249 -6.33 -33.74 21.34
N ASN A 250 -5.53 -32.86 21.94
CA ASN A 250 -4.89 -33.11 23.24
C ASN A 250 -5.87 -33.11 24.43
N LEU A 251 -7.07 -32.55 24.27
CA LEU A 251 -8.06 -32.47 25.35
C LEU A 251 -8.95 -33.73 25.46
N GLU A 252 -8.69 -34.77 24.66
CA GLU A 252 -9.41 -36.07 24.68
C GLU A 252 -10.95 -35.92 24.72
N LEU A 253 -11.45 -34.97 23.91
CA LEU A 253 -12.87 -34.64 23.84
C LEU A 253 -13.68 -35.74 23.16
N SER A 254 -14.95 -35.88 23.53
CA SER A 254 -15.86 -36.78 22.81
C SER A 254 -15.96 -36.41 21.32
N ASP A 255 -16.02 -37.42 20.46
CA ASP A 255 -15.98 -37.25 19.00
C ASP A 255 -17.00 -36.21 18.49
N GLN A 256 -18.20 -36.18 19.07
CA GLN A 256 -19.26 -35.24 18.68
C GLN A 256 -18.89 -33.77 18.96
N ILE A 257 -18.29 -33.50 20.13
CA ILE A 257 -17.87 -32.15 20.52
C ILE A 257 -16.67 -31.72 19.66
N SER A 258 -15.72 -32.63 19.46
CA SER A 258 -14.55 -32.42 18.60
C SER A 258 -14.96 -32.05 17.17
N ILE A 259 -15.92 -32.78 16.58
CA ILE A 259 -16.40 -32.53 15.21
C ILE A 259 -17.08 -31.15 15.09
N LEU A 260 -17.97 -30.80 16.01
CA LEU A 260 -18.64 -29.50 15.99
C LEU A 260 -17.65 -28.34 16.14
N PHE A 261 -16.62 -28.52 16.97
CA PHE A 261 -15.59 -27.50 17.16
C PHE A 261 -14.69 -27.38 15.92
N LEU A 262 -14.30 -28.50 15.32
CA LEU A 262 -13.55 -28.55 14.05
C LEU A 262 -14.31 -27.88 12.90
N GLN A 263 -15.62 -28.10 12.79
CA GLN A 263 -16.46 -27.42 11.80
C GLN A 263 -16.44 -25.90 11.99
N LYS A 264 -16.50 -25.43 13.23
CA LYS A 264 -16.40 -23.98 13.54
C LYS A 264 -15.01 -23.42 13.27
N VAL A 265 -13.95 -24.19 13.53
CA VAL A 265 -12.56 -23.82 13.23
C VAL A 265 -12.31 -23.72 11.71
N ASN A 266 -13.04 -24.46 10.89
CA ASN A 266 -12.97 -24.33 9.43
C ASN A 266 -13.52 -22.99 8.91
N MET A 267 -14.30 -22.24 9.69
CA MET A 267 -14.65 -20.85 9.33
C MET A 267 -13.41 -19.96 9.22
N PHE A 268 -12.25 -20.35 9.78
CA PHE A 268 -11.00 -19.62 9.62
C PHE A 268 -10.36 -19.79 8.24
N ASP A 269 -10.82 -20.74 7.41
CA ASP A 269 -10.30 -20.91 6.05
C ASP A 269 -10.80 -19.85 5.08
N SER A 270 -11.91 -19.17 5.39
CA SER A 270 -12.46 -18.11 4.52
C SER A 270 -11.70 -16.78 4.64
N ILE A 271 -10.65 -16.72 5.45
CA ILE A 271 -9.91 -15.47 5.69
C ILE A 271 -8.86 -15.31 4.61
N SER A 272 -9.23 -14.58 3.58
CA SER A 272 -8.30 -14.02 2.61
C SER A 272 -8.37 -12.50 2.68
N LEU A 273 -7.20 -11.88 2.86
CA LEU A 273 -7.05 -10.45 2.62
C LEU A 273 -6.68 -10.28 1.16
N THR A 274 -7.50 -9.52 0.42
CA THR A 274 -7.38 -9.42 -1.04
C THR A 274 -7.39 -7.97 -1.51
N GLY A 275 -6.80 -7.74 -2.68
CA GLY A 275 -6.98 -6.50 -3.42
C GLY A 275 -8.21 -6.62 -4.30
N TRP A 276 -9.37 -6.21 -3.79
CA TRP A 276 -10.66 -6.26 -4.48
C TRP A 276 -11.02 -7.64 -5.06
N LYS A 277 -10.65 -8.72 -4.37
CA LYS A 277 -10.76 -10.13 -4.82
C LYS A 277 -10.00 -10.46 -6.11
N MET A 278 -9.18 -9.55 -6.62
CA MET A 278 -8.38 -9.76 -7.83
C MET A 278 -7.09 -10.53 -7.53
N PHE A 279 -6.50 -10.33 -6.35
CA PHE A 279 -5.30 -11.01 -5.91
C PHE A 279 -5.25 -11.12 -4.39
N GLU A 280 -4.60 -12.15 -3.88
CA GLU A 280 -4.37 -12.35 -2.46
C GLU A 280 -3.01 -11.78 -2.03
N PHE A 281 -2.96 -11.18 -0.84
CA PHE A 281 -1.70 -10.68 -0.29
C PHE A 281 -0.82 -11.83 0.22
N SER A 282 0.16 -12.20 -0.59
CA SER A 282 1.20 -13.17 -0.23
C SER A 282 2.58 -12.53 -0.36
N LYS A 283 3.57 -12.99 0.42
CA LYS A 283 4.96 -12.55 0.26
C LYS A 283 5.50 -12.79 -1.16
N GLY A 284 4.99 -13.82 -1.84
CA GLY A 284 5.30 -14.11 -3.24
C GLY A 284 4.83 -13.04 -4.22
N LEU A 285 3.79 -12.27 -3.87
CA LEU A 285 3.30 -11.15 -4.70
C LEU A 285 4.36 -10.07 -4.89
N ILE A 286 5.23 -9.83 -3.88
CA ILE A 286 6.33 -8.86 -3.99
C ILE A 286 7.32 -9.31 -5.08
N LEU A 287 7.74 -10.57 -5.04
CA LEU A 287 8.64 -11.13 -6.05
C LEU A 287 8.00 -11.15 -7.43
N SER A 288 6.72 -11.54 -7.52
CA SER A 288 5.98 -11.59 -8.78
C SER A 288 5.86 -10.19 -9.39
N ALA A 289 5.48 -9.18 -8.60
CA ALA A 289 5.40 -7.79 -9.05
C ALA A 289 6.75 -7.25 -9.55
N THR A 290 7.83 -7.49 -8.80
CA THR A 290 9.18 -7.11 -9.22
C THR A 290 9.59 -7.80 -10.52
N GLY A 291 9.31 -9.11 -10.63
CA GLY A 291 9.56 -9.87 -11.86
C GLY A 291 8.81 -9.30 -13.06
N VAL A 292 7.52 -8.99 -12.90
CA VAL A 292 6.69 -8.35 -13.93
C VAL A 292 7.28 -7.00 -14.36
N ILE A 293 7.63 -6.12 -13.40
CA ILE A 293 8.22 -4.81 -13.71
C ILE A 293 9.52 -4.97 -14.52
N LEU A 294 10.40 -5.89 -14.10
CA LEU A 294 11.67 -6.16 -14.79
C LEU A 294 11.43 -6.75 -16.19
N THR A 295 10.60 -7.79 -16.31
CA THR A 295 10.35 -8.45 -17.59
C THR A 295 9.70 -7.51 -18.60
N TYR A 296 8.62 -6.82 -18.23
CA TYR A 296 7.96 -5.88 -19.14
C TYR A 296 8.82 -4.65 -19.42
N GLY A 297 9.53 -4.13 -18.42
CA GLY A 297 10.41 -3.00 -18.60
C GLY A 297 11.58 -3.29 -19.55
N LEU A 298 12.16 -4.49 -19.47
CA LEU A 298 13.20 -4.97 -20.41
C LEU A 298 12.64 -5.28 -21.80
N LEU A 299 11.43 -5.83 -21.89
CA LEU A 299 10.78 -6.12 -23.18
C LEU A 299 10.52 -4.83 -23.97
N VAL A 300 10.08 -3.77 -23.29
CA VAL A 300 9.95 -2.44 -23.91
C VAL A 300 11.31 -1.96 -24.45
N LEU A 301 12.41 -2.27 -23.74
CA LEU A 301 13.75 -1.78 -24.09
C LEU A 301 14.27 -2.46 -25.35
N GLN A 302 14.01 -3.76 -25.45
CA GLN A 302 14.33 -4.54 -26.63
C GLN A 302 13.51 -4.09 -27.84
N THR A 303 12.22 -3.78 -27.63
CA THR A 303 11.32 -3.37 -28.71
C THR A 303 11.70 -2.01 -29.28
N ASP A 304 12.00 -1.01 -28.44
CA ASP A 304 12.43 0.31 -28.90
C ASP A 304 13.78 0.25 -29.64
N ASN A 305 14.74 -0.54 -29.14
CA ASN A 305 16.02 -0.76 -29.81
C ASN A 305 15.85 -1.43 -31.18
N TYR A 306 14.92 -2.37 -31.30
CA TYR A 306 14.63 -3.05 -32.57
C TYR A 306 14.01 -2.08 -33.60
N ILE A 307 13.03 -1.27 -33.19
CA ILE A 307 12.39 -0.27 -34.06
C ILE A 307 13.41 0.77 -34.55
N SER A 308 14.27 1.26 -33.66
CA SER A 308 15.31 2.24 -34.01
C SER A 308 16.35 1.70 -34.98
N ARG A 309 16.65 0.39 -34.98
CA ARG A 309 17.59 -0.23 -35.94
C ARG A 309 16.96 -0.45 -37.32
N ARG A 310 15.64 -0.60 -37.40
CA ARG A 310 14.91 -0.86 -38.65
C ARG A 310 14.52 0.41 -39.42
N THR A 311 14.53 1.56 -38.76
CA THR A 311 14.34 2.86 -39.41
C THR A 311 15.70 3.50 -39.65
N PRO A 312 16.37 3.25 -40.81
CA PRO A 312 17.58 3.98 -41.14
C PRO A 312 17.26 5.47 -41.10
N ARG A 313 18.08 6.24 -40.39
CA ARG A 313 18.02 7.71 -40.42
C ARG A 313 18.17 8.13 -41.88
N ILE A 314 17.04 8.43 -42.53
CA ILE A 314 17.05 9.17 -43.78
C ILE A 314 17.60 10.54 -43.38
N ASN A 315 18.90 10.72 -43.58
CA ASN A 315 19.57 12.01 -43.44
C ASN A 315 18.85 12.97 -44.39
N LYS A 316 17.96 13.79 -43.83
CA LYS A 316 17.51 15.01 -44.49
C LYS A 316 18.67 15.99 -44.35
N GLY A 317 19.52 16.01 -45.37
CA GLY A 317 20.38 17.15 -45.67
C GLY A 317 19.53 18.34 -46.11
#